data_AF-A0A259F8R1-F1
#
_entry.id   AF-A0A259F8R1-F1
#
_cell.length_a   1.000
_cell.length_b   1.000
_cell.length_c   1.000
_cell.angle_alpha   90.00
_cell.angle_beta   90.00
_cell.angle_gamma   90.00
#
_symmetry.space_group_name_H-M   'P 1'
#
loop_
_entity.id
_entity.type
_entity.pdbx_description
1 polymer ?
#
loop_
_entity_poly.entity_id
_entity_poly.type
_entity_poly.pdbx_seq_one_letter_code
_entity_poly.pdbx_strand_id
1 'polypeptide(L)'
;MDDQFNETFAQVENLMCQHGVFHAKLHFSSSRVTLWLYTDPHRYRVLSVDELLNATPCHDCPPTHYPAEAVVAPQHIRPVLEMFRILRFSDEQIYLRAGSLNLINGLVGLNFSCDGSHYLPACEFLDAPSARWFGK
;
A
#
# COMPACT_ATOMS: atom_id res chain seq x y z
N MET A 1 -4.84 3.39 -12.39
CA MET A 1 -4.91 3.41 -10.91
C MET A 1 -5.66 4.63 -10.45
N ASP A 2 -5.28 5.83 -10.92
CA ASP A 2 -5.82 7.09 -10.41
C ASP A 2 -7.36 7.22 -10.55
N ASP A 3 -7.97 6.59 -11.56
CA ASP A 3 -9.44 6.56 -11.73
C ASP A 3 -10.15 5.43 -10.97
N GLN A 4 -9.40 4.49 -10.38
CA GLN A 4 -9.90 3.24 -9.78
C GLN A 4 -9.37 3.05 -8.35
N PHE A 5 -9.12 4.15 -7.64
CA PHE A 5 -8.53 4.14 -6.31
C PHE A 5 -9.35 3.32 -5.32
N ASN A 6 -10.67 3.51 -5.32
CA ASN A 6 -11.55 2.88 -4.35
C ASN A 6 -11.49 1.35 -4.47
N GLU A 7 -11.61 0.83 -5.69
CA GLU A 7 -11.58 -0.59 -6.03
C GLU A 7 -10.18 -1.17 -5.79
N THR A 8 -9.13 -0.47 -6.25
CA THR A 8 -7.74 -0.89 -6.07
C THR A 8 -7.41 -1.03 -4.58
N PHE A 9 -7.76 -0.02 -3.78
CA PHE A 9 -7.49 -0.02 -2.35
C PHE A 9 -8.33 -1.04 -1.59
N ALA A 10 -9.60 -1.24 -1.98
CA ALA A 10 -10.43 -2.32 -1.44
C ALA A 10 -9.82 -3.69 -1.71
N GLN A 11 -9.30 -3.92 -2.91
CA GLN A 11 -8.68 -5.19 -3.22
C GLN A 11 -7.35 -5.37 -2.50
N VAL A 12 -6.51 -4.34 -2.41
CA VAL A 12 -5.26 -4.42 -1.63
C VAL A 12 -5.55 -4.66 -0.14
N GLU A 13 -6.50 -3.93 0.45
CA GLU A 13 -6.92 -4.12 1.84
C GLU A 13 -7.43 -5.54 2.07
N ASN A 14 -8.31 -6.04 1.20
CA ASN A 14 -8.83 -7.40 1.30
C ASN A 14 -7.69 -8.44 1.26
N LEU A 15 -6.77 -8.31 0.30
CA LEU A 15 -5.64 -9.22 0.15
C LEU A 15 -4.72 -9.21 1.38
N MET A 16 -4.50 -8.04 1.97
CA MET A 16 -3.70 -7.88 3.18
C MET A 16 -4.40 -8.42 4.43
N CYS A 17 -5.72 -8.24 4.52
CA CYS A 17 -6.50 -8.68 5.67
C CYS A 17 -6.81 -10.17 5.66
N GLN A 18 -7.08 -10.75 4.49
CA GLN A 18 -7.71 -12.06 4.35
C GLN A 18 -6.94 -13.04 3.48
N HIS A 19 -5.87 -12.64 2.79
CA HIS A 19 -5.19 -13.51 1.82
C HIS A 19 -3.67 -13.58 1.99
N GLY A 20 -3.17 -13.23 3.17
CA GLY A 20 -1.76 -13.44 3.53
C GLY A 20 -0.77 -12.54 2.78
N VAL A 21 -1.22 -11.42 2.21
CA VAL A 21 -0.31 -10.38 1.71
C VAL A 21 0.20 -9.56 2.89
N PHE A 22 1.50 -9.61 3.15
CA PHE A 22 2.12 -8.88 4.27
C PHE A 22 2.75 -7.57 3.87
N HIS A 23 3.08 -7.42 2.60
CA HIS A 23 3.65 -6.20 2.06
C HIS A 23 3.00 -5.94 0.71
N ALA A 24 2.51 -4.72 0.54
CA ALA A 24 2.02 -4.22 -0.73
C ALA A 24 2.74 -2.92 -1.07
N LYS A 25 3.11 -2.76 -2.35
CA LYS A 25 3.64 -1.51 -2.91
C LYS A 25 2.82 -1.10 -4.12
N LEU A 26 2.22 0.07 -4.06
CA LEU A 26 1.45 0.66 -5.14
C LEU A 26 2.35 1.63 -5.90
N HIS A 27 2.47 1.41 -7.21
CA HIS A 27 3.23 2.25 -8.13
C HIS A 27 2.22 3.06 -8.95
N PHE A 28 1.93 4.29 -8.51
CA PHE A 28 0.91 5.14 -9.11
C PHE A 28 1.25 5.51 -10.56
N SER A 29 2.50 5.91 -10.81
CA SER A 29 2.95 6.34 -12.15
C SER A 29 2.87 5.25 -13.22
N SER A 30 2.99 3.98 -12.85
CA SER A 30 2.91 2.84 -13.78
C SER A 30 1.62 2.05 -13.68
N SER A 31 0.69 2.46 -12.80
CA SER A 31 -0.55 1.73 -12.49
C SER A 31 -0.33 0.25 -12.22
N ARG A 32 0.60 -0.05 -11.31
CA ARG A 32 0.96 -1.41 -10.89
C ARG A 32 0.94 -1.57 -9.37
N VAL A 33 0.74 -2.79 -8.92
CA VAL A 33 0.87 -3.20 -7.52
C VAL A 33 1.87 -4.34 -7.43
N THR A 34 2.80 -4.25 -6.48
CA THR A 34 3.68 -5.36 -6.10
C THR A 34 3.22 -5.93 -4.77
N LEU A 35 3.02 -7.24 -4.70
CA LEU A 35 2.52 -7.96 -3.53
C LEU A 35 3.54 -8.99 -3.07
N TRP A 36 3.74 -9.10 -1.76
CA TRP A 36 4.49 -10.18 -1.12
C TRP A 36 3.57 -10.98 -0.21
N LEU A 37 3.60 -12.30 -0.35
CA LEU A 37 2.83 -13.23 0.45
C LEU A 37 3.68 -13.87 1.54
N TYR A 38 3.08 -14.19 2.70
CA TYR A 38 3.77 -14.95 3.75
C TYR A 38 4.24 -16.32 3.31
N THR A 39 3.45 -16.97 2.47
CA THR A 39 3.70 -18.34 2.02
C THR A 39 4.82 -18.42 0.99
N ASP A 40 5.15 -17.31 0.33
CA ASP A 40 6.24 -17.23 -0.65
C ASP A 40 6.92 -15.85 -0.63
N PRO A 41 7.61 -15.48 0.47
CA PRO A 41 8.09 -14.12 0.70
C PRO A 41 9.24 -13.72 -0.24
N HIS A 42 9.90 -14.69 -0.87
CA HIS A 42 11.01 -14.46 -1.79
C HIS A 42 10.55 -14.22 -3.24
N ARG A 43 9.26 -14.45 -3.55
CA ARG A 43 8.72 -14.30 -4.91
C ARG A 43 7.56 -13.30 -4.89
N TYR A 44 7.90 -12.03 -5.09
CA TYR A 44 6.89 -10.99 -5.22
C TYR A 44 6.14 -11.12 -6.53
N ARG A 45 4.87 -10.71 -6.51
CA ARG A 45 3.99 -10.65 -7.68
C ARG A 45 3.87 -9.20 -8.12
N VAL A 46 4.03 -8.93 -9.41
CA VAL A 46 3.80 -7.59 -9.99
C VAL A 46 2.56 -7.68 -10.88
N LEU A 47 1.52 -6.95 -10.51
CA LEU A 47 0.23 -6.93 -11.19
C LEU A 47 -0.04 -5.53 -11.72
N SER A 48 -0.61 -5.42 -12.91
CA SER A 48 -1.35 -4.24 -13.32
C SER A 48 -2.62 -4.08 -12.47
N VAL A 49 -3.22 -2.89 -12.47
CA VAL A 49 -4.52 -2.67 -11.79
C VAL A 49 -5.60 -3.56 -12.40
N ASP A 50 -5.61 -3.78 -13.71
CA ASP A 50 -6.58 -4.66 -14.35
C ASP A 50 -6.44 -6.10 -13.88
N GLU A 51 -5.21 -6.63 -13.85
CA GLU A 51 -4.94 -7.97 -13.30
C GLU A 51 -5.33 -8.06 -11.83
N LEU A 52 -5.03 -7.03 -11.02
CA LEU A 52 -5.39 -6.99 -9.61
C LEU A 52 -6.92 -7.13 -9.42
N LEU A 53 -7.70 -6.38 -10.20
CA LEU A 53 -9.16 -6.29 -10.04
C LEU A 53 -9.91 -7.46 -10.69
N ASN A 54 -9.42 -7.96 -11.83
CA ASN A 54 -10.17 -8.90 -12.66
C ASN A 54 -9.55 -10.30 -12.74
N ALA A 55 -8.25 -10.42 -12.50
CA ALA A 55 -7.52 -11.65 -12.80
C ALA A 55 -6.83 -12.29 -11.59
N THR A 56 -6.71 -11.60 -10.44
CA THR A 56 -6.06 -12.17 -9.24
C THR A 56 -6.76 -13.46 -8.84
N PRO A 57 -6.18 -14.64 -9.10
CA PRO A 57 -6.89 -15.88 -8.80
C PRO A 57 -6.90 -16.05 -7.29
N CYS A 58 -8.06 -16.40 -6.71
CA CYS A 58 -8.13 -16.84 -5.31
C CYS A 58 -7.14 -18.00 -5.01
N HIS A 59 -6.71 -18.74 -6.05
CA HIS A 59 -5.69 -19.78 -5.95
C HIS A 59 -4.30 -19.23 -5.56
N ASP A 60 -3.96 -18.03 -6.04
CA ASP A 60 -2.62 -17.46 -5.86
C ASP A 60 -2.42 -16.80 -4.50
N CYS A 61 -3.51 -16.40 -3.86
CA CYS A 61 -3.56 -15.83 -2.52
C CYS A 61 -4.71 -16.52 -1.76
N PRO A 62 -4.51 -17.74 -1.22
CA PRO A 62 -5.58 -18.45 -0.52
C PRO A 62 -6.00 -17.68 0.74
N PRO A 63 -7.29 -17.78 1.15
CA PRO A 63 -7.75 -17.18 2.39
C PRO A 63 -6.89 -17.62 3.57
N THR A 64 -6.41 -16.65 4.34
CA THR A 64 -5.50 -16.83 5.47
C THR A 64 -5.94 -15.89 6.59
N HIS A 65 -5.78 -16.33 7.84
CA HIS A 65 -6.00 -15.45 9.00
C HIS A 65 -5.09 -14.23 8.95
N TYR A 66 -5.54 -13.15 9.57
CA TYR A 66 -4.69 -11.98 9.75
C TYR A 66 -3.41 -12.40 10.49
N PRO A 67 -2.22 -11.94 10.05
CA PRO A 67 -0.97 -12.47 10.56
C PRO A 67 -0.79 -12.13 12.05
N ALA A 68 -0.47 -13.11 12.88
CA ALA A 68 -0.26 -12.90 14.30
C ALA A 68 0.96 -12.00 14.60
N GLU A 69 1.94 -11.98 13.70
CA GLU A 69 3.15 -11.17 13.78
C GLU A 69 2.95 -9.73 13.24
N ALA A 70 1.77 -9.41 12.69
CA ALA A 70 1.52 -8.07 12.17
C ALA A 70 1.50 -7.04 13.30
N VAL A 71 2.35 -6.02 13.18
CA VAL A 71 2.40 -4.87 14.11
C VAL A 71 1.43 -3.76 13.70
N VAL A 72 0.93 -3.80 12.46
CA VAL A 72 -0.11 -2.89 11.97
C VAL A 72 -1.47 -3.55 12.21
N ALA A 73 -2.40 -2.84 12.85
CA ALA A 73 -3.75 -3.34 13.03
C ALA A 73 -4.55 -3.29 11.71
N PRO A 74 -5.47 -4.25 11.46
CA PRO A 74 -6.27 -4.27 10.23
C PRO A 74 -6.96 -2.93 9.93
N GLN A 75 -7.52 -2.27 10.95
CA GLN A 75 -8.22 -0.99 10.80
C GLN A 75 -7.33 0.17 10.32
N HIS A 76 -6.00 0.02 10.37
CA HIS A 76 -5.06 1.05 9.91
C HIS A 76 -4.68 0.91 8.43
N ILE A 77 -4.97 -0.23 7.79
CA ILE A 77 -4.60 -0.47 6.39
C ILE A 77 -5.31 0.53 5.46
N ARG A 78 -6.64 0.65 5.55
CA ARG A 78 -7.40 1.60 4.75
C ARG A 78 -6.95 3.05 4.96
N PRO A 79 -6.84 3.57 6.20
CA PRO A 79 -6.30 4.91 6.44
C PRO A 79 -4.94 5.17 5.79
N VAL A 80 -4.01 4.21 5.84
CA VAL A 80 -2.70 4.35 5.18
C VAL A 80 -2.86 4.49 3.67
N LEU A 81 -3.69 3.65 3.05
CA LEU A 81 -3.95 3.70 1.61
C LEU A 81 -4.60 5.03 1.20
N GLU A 82 -5.59 5.51 1.95
CA GLU A 82 -6.22 6.81 1.68
C GLU A 82 -5.23 7.98 1.82
N MET A 83 -4.30 7.91 2.78
CA MET A 83 -3.24 8.92 2.88
C MET A 83 -2.31 8.88 1.65
N PHE A 84 -2.03 7.71 1.06
CA PHE A 84 -1.29 7.66 -0.21
C PHE A 84 -2.02 8.41 -1.32
N ARG A 85 -3.35 8.28 -1.41
CA ARG A 85 -4.16 9.04 -2.37
C ARG A 85 -4.07 10.54 -2.12
N ILE A 86 -4.13 10.98 -0.86
CA ILE A 86 -3.97 12.40 -0.52
C ILE A 86 -2.59 12.90 -0.98
N LEU A 87 -1.52 12.22 -0.60
CA LEU A 87 -0.15 12.58 -0.98
C LEU A 87 0.07 12.56 -2.50
N ARG A 88 -0.60 11.64 -3.22
CA ARG A 88 -0.57 11.55 -4.68
C ARG A 88 -1.12 12.80 -5.37
N PHE A 89 -2.11 13.48 -4.77
CA PHE A 89 -2.78 14.65 -5.36
C PHE A 89 -2.50 15.96 -4.61
N SER A 90 -1.60 15.95 -3.63
CA SER A 90 -1.38 17.09 -2.76
C SER A 90 -0.65 18.27 -3.40
N ASP A 91 0.23 18.00 -4.37
CA ASP A 91 1.06 19.00 -5.05
C ASP A 91 1.37 18.55 -6.49
N GLU A 92 1.40 19.49 -7.44
CA GLU A 92 1.68 19.17 -8.85
C GLU A 92 3.15 18.87 -9.13
N GLN A 93 4.07 19.38 -8.30
CA GLN A 93 5.52 19.21 -8.42
C GLN A 93 6.03 18.09 -7.51
N ILE A 94 5.56 18.00 -6.27
CA ILE A 94 5.99 17.01 -5.26
C ILE A 94 4.83 16.06 -4.92
N TYR A 95 4.58 15.10 -5.81
CA TYR A 95 3.55 14.08 -5.61
C TYR A 95 4.14 12.71 -5.33
N LEU A 96 3.34 11.86 -4.67
CA LEU A 96 3.69 10.47 -4.42
C LEU A 96 3.69 9.66 -5.74
N ARG A 97 4.83 9.03 -6.08
CA ARG A 97 4.96 8.10 -7.21
C ARG A 97 4.70 6.65 -6.82
N ALA A 98 5.09 6.29 -5.60
CA ALA A 98 4.80 4.98 -5.04
C ALA A 98 4.66 5.03 -3.51
N GLY A 99 3.74 4.23 -2.98
CA GLY A 99 3.56 4.02 -1.55
C GLY A 99 3.62 2.53 -1.21
N SER A 100 4.21 2.15 -0.09
CA SER A 100 4.23 0.76 0.39
C SER A 100 3.85 0.65 1.85
N LEU A 101 3.18 -0.43 2.22
CA LEU A 101 2.86 -0.79 3.60
C LEU A 101 3.32 -2.22 3.87
N ASN A 102 4.10 -2.41 4.93
CA ASN A 102 4.51 -3.71 5.42
C ASN A 102 3.92 -3.95 6.81
N LEU A 103 3.14 -5.01 6.95
CA LEU A 103 2.42 -5.35 8.18
C LEU A 103 3.33 -5.89 9.28
N ILE A 104 4.45 -6.52 8.93
CA ILE A 104 5.36 -7.18 9.89
C ILE A 104 6.28 -6.19 10.57
N ASN A 105 6.98 -5.37 9.78
CA ASN A 105 7.89 -4.37 10.34
C ASN A 105 7.21 -3.02 10.59
N GLY A 106 5.95 -2.87 10.17
CA GLY A 106 5.15 -1.67 10.40
C GLY A 106 5.58 -0.46 9.58
N LEU A 107 6.46 -0.63 8.60
CA LEU A 107 6.98 0.48 7.82
C LEU A 107 6.04 0.87 6.67
N VAL A 108 5.78 2.16 6.61
CA VAL A 108 5.24 2.85 5.44
C VAL A 108 6.42 3.41 4.65
N GLY A 109 6.50 3.06 3.37
CA GLY A 109 7.47 3.61 2.42
C GLY A 109 6.80 4.59 1.48
N LEU A 110 7.39 5.76 1.28
CA LEU A 110 6.90 6.80 0.40
C LEU A 110 7.99 7.13 -0.61
N ASN A 111 7.67 7.17 -1.90
CA ASN A 111 8.58 7.64 -2.94
C ASN A 111 7.94 8.82 -3.68
N PHE A 112 8.50 10.01 -3.52
CA PHE A 112 8.04 11.23 -4.19
C PHE A 112 8.77 11.46 -5.51
N SER A 113 8.21 12.34 -6.35
CA SER A 113 8.79 12.77 -7.63
C SER A 113 10.19 13.39 -7.47
N CYS A 114 10.33 14.35 -6.54
CA CYS A 114 11.54 15.15 -6.37
C CYS A 114 12.20 15.08 -4.98
N ASP A 115 11.56 14.48 -3.97
CA ASP A 115 12.07 14.42 -2.58
C ASP A 115 12.67 13.05 -2.19
N GLY A 116 12.71 12.11 -3.14
CA GLY A 116 13.30 10.79 -2.92
C GLY A 116 12.38 9.82 -2.16
N SER A 117 12.97 8.97 -1.32
CA SER A 117 12.25 7.92 -0.58
C SER A 117 12.32 8.15 0.93
N HIS A 118 11.19 7.99 1.60
CA HIS A 118 11.06 8.11 3.05
C HIS A 118 10.43 6.85 3.63
N TYR A 119 10.83 6.51 4.86
CA TYR A 119 10.30 5.38 5.60
C TYR A 119 9.97 5.81 7.01
N LEU A 120 8.79 5.44 7.47
CA LEU A 120 8.34 5.74 8.84
C LEU A 120 7.33 4.68 9.32
N PRO A 121 7.19 4.50 10.65
CA PRO A 121 6.18 3.61 11.20
C PRO A 121 4.76 4.01 10.80
N ALA A 122 3.86 3.03 10.60
CA ALA A 122 2.47 3.27 10.22
C ALA A 122 1.70 4.12 11.24
N CYS A 123 1.97 3.98 12.53
CA CYS A 123 1.38 4.83 13.57
C CYS A 123 1.82 6.30 13.40
N GLU A 124 3.12 6.55 13.28
CA GLU A 124 3.65 7.90 13.04
C GLU A 124 3.12 8.49 11.73
N PHE A 125 2.97 7.67 10.68
CA PHE A 125 2.41 8.10 9.41
C PHE A 125 0.96 8.58 9.53
N LEU A 126 0.14 7.88 10.32
CA LEU A 126 -1.27 8.22 10.53
C LEU A 126 -1.45 9.38 11.52
N ASP A 127 -0.58 9.48 12.53
CA ASP A 127 -0.61 10.53 13.54
C ASP A 127 0.08 11.83 13.07
N ALA A 128 0.80 11.79 11.95
CA ALA A 128 1.56 12.93 11.45
C ALA A 128 0.64 14.13 11.17
N PRO A 129 1.00 15.33 11.66
CA PRO A 129 0.24 16.53 11.36
C PRO A 129 0.31 16.83 9.85
N SER A 130 -0.76 17.41 9.31
CA SER A 130 -0.82 17.81 7.90
C SER A 130 0.36 18.68 7.45
N ALA A 131 0.88 19.52 8.35
CA ALA A 131 2.07 20.34 8.14
C ALA A 131 3.31 19.54 7.70
N ARG A 132 3.47 18.30 8.20
CA ARG A 132 4.58 17.42 7.81
C ARG A 132 4.57 17.10 6.32
N TRP A 133 3.39 17.00 5.74
CA TRP A 133 3.19 16.56 4.37
C TRP A 133 3.04 17.73 3.39
N PHE A 134 2.51 18.86 3.85
CA PHE A 134 2.15 19.99 2.98
C PHE A 134 2.92 21.28 3.26
N GLY A 135 3.87 21.28 4.20
CA GLY A 135 4.78 22.40 4.45
C GLY A 135 4.09 23.71 4.87
N LYS A 136 2.88 23.65 5.41
CA LYS A 136 2.14 24.82 5.93
C LYS A 136 2.29 24.97 7.43
#